data_AF-A0A2N6L8B5-F1
#
_entry.id   AF-A0A2N6L8B5-F1
#
_cell.length_a   1.000
_cell.length_b   1.000
_cell.length_c   1.000
_cell.angle_alpha   90.00
_cell.angle_beta   90.00
_cell.angle_gamma   90.00
#
_symmetry.space_group_name_H-M   'P 1'
#
loop_
_entity.id
_entity.type
_entity.pdbx_description
1 polymer ?
#
loop_
_entity_poly.entity_id
_entity_poly.type
_entity_poly.pdbx_seq_one_letter_code
_entity_poly.pdbx_strand_id
1 'polypeptide(L)'
;MESINHTHVHPDYHPPNPQKSRGFDVLYPLRRLIDSIQIKNYHLAHLICQMIPCCCPFERDIHLFGRVFHIPSLCKLNPLYDNFVGLRFRALSYLSDECGEDVTKYIC
;
A
#
# COMPACT_ATOMS: atom_id res chain seq x y z
N MET A 1 -38.05 -14.94 18.43
CA MET A 1 -36.58 -15.15 18.35
C MET A 1 -36.04 -14.04 17.49
N GLU A 2 -35.69 -12.91 18.10
CA GLU A 2 -35.13 -11.76 17.38
C GLU A 2 -33.62 -11.92 17.31
N SER A 3 -33.08 -11.98 16.09
CA SER A 3 -31.64 -12.02 15.84
C SER A 3 -31.09 -10.60 15.97
N ILE A 4 -30.23 -10.39 16.96
CA ILE A 4 -29.57 -9.13 17.24
C ILE A 4 -28.48 -8.92 16.17
N ASN A 5 -28.74 -8.01 15.23
CA ASN A 5 -27.73 -7.55 14.27
C ASN A 5 -26.73 -6.63 15.00
N HIS A 6 -25.61 -7.19 15.44
CA HIS A 6 -24.50 -6.40 15.98
C HIS A 6 -23.77 -5.67 14.84
N THR A 7 -24.15 -4.42 14.60
CA THR A 7 -23.43 -3.49 13.73
C THR A 7 -22.16 -3.03 14.45
N HIS A 8 -21.04 -3.69 14.21
CA HIS A 8 -19.74 -3.26 14.73
C HIS A 8 -19.21 -2.10 13.88
N VAL A 9 -19.59 -0.87 14.24
CA VAL A 9 -19.05 0.35 13.62
C VAL A 9 -17.63 0.54 14.13
N HIS A 10 -16.62 0.23 13.30
CA HIS A 10 -15.22 0.55 13.60
C HIS A 10 -15.03 2.06 13.40
N PRO A 11 -14.76 2.85 14.46
CA PRO A 11 -14.66 4.32 14.36
C PRO A 11 -13.41 4.82 13.61
N ASP A 12 -12.47 3.92 13.27
CA ASP A 12 -11.17 4.25 12.70
C ASP A 12 -11.06 3.99 11.18
N TYR A 13 -12.17 3.78 10.46
CA TYR A 13 -12.11 3.70 9.00
C TYR A 13 -11.94 5.10 8.41
N HIS A 14 -10.69 5.55 8.29
CA HIS A 14 -10.34 6.65 7.41
C HIS A 14 -10.27 6.10 5.98
N PRO A 15 -11.22 6.40 5.08
CA PRO A 15 -11.06 6.07 3.68
C PRO A 15 -9.75 6.72 3.18
N PRO A 16 -8.97 6.03 2.33
CA PRO A 16 -7.76 6.61 1.77
C PRO A 16 -8.14 7.93 1.09
N ASN A 17 -7.65 9.03 1.64
CA ASN A 17 -7.92 10.37 1.12
C ASN A 17 -7.35 10.43 -0.30
N PRO A 18 -8.18 10.53 -1.35
CA PRO A 18 -7.65 10.69 -2.69
C PRO A 18 -6.94 12.05 -2.72
N GLN A 19 -5.62 12.04 -2.67
CA GLN A 19 -4.80 13.23 -2.71
C GLN A 19 -5.12 13.99 -3.99
N LYS A 20 -6.02 14.98 -3.89
CA LYS A 20 -6.43 15.83 -5.01
C LYS A 20 -5.28 16.81 -5.29
N SER A 21 -4.28 16.34 -6.03
CA SER A 21 -3.22 17.20 -6.55
C SER A 21 -3.84 18.22 -7.51
N ARG A 22 -3.83 19.51 -7.13
CA ARG A 22 -4.31 20.67 -7.91
C ARG A 22 -3.40 21.04 -9.10
N GLY A 23 -2.67 20.08 -9.67
CA GLY A 23 -1.78 20.29 -10.81
C GLY A 23 -2.09 19.31 -11.94
N PHE A 24 -1.72 19.65 -13.18
CA PHE A 24 -1.83 18.77 -14.35
C PHE A 24 -1.23 17.40 -14.02
N ASP A 25 -2.12 16.42 -13.82
CA ASP A 25 -1.75 15.12 -13.31
C ASP A 25 -1.36 14.21 -14.48
N VAL A 26 -0.17 14.48 -15.05
CA VAL A 26 0.39 13.75 -16.21
C VAL A 26 0.40 12.23 -15.97
N LEU A 27 0.51 11.83 -14.71
CA LEU A 27 0.57 10.43 -14.28
C LEU A 27 -0.81 9.83 -13.97
N TYR A 28 -1.90 10.60 -14.03
CA TYR A 28 -3.26 10.12 -13.83
C TYR A 28 -3.65 8.86 -14.64
N PRO A 29 -3.35 8.74 -15.95
CA PRO A 29 -3.66 7.51 -16.68
C PRO A 29 -2.90 6.30 -16.12
N LEU A 30 -1.66 6.51 -15.67
CA LEU A 30 -0.85 5.45 -15.05
C LEU A 30 -1.38 5.07 -13.67
N ARG A 31 -1.83 6.05 -12.87
CA ARG A 31 -2.52 5.81 -11.59
C ARG A 31 -3.72 4.88 -11.80
N ARG A 32 -4.59 5.25 -12.74
CA ARG A 32 -5.80 4.49 -13.06
C ARG A 32 -5.47 3.09 -13.57
N LEU A 33 -4.39 2.94 -14.33
CA LEU A 33 -3.92 1.65 -14.80
C LEU A 33 -3.51 0.77 -13.62
N ILE A 34 -2.65 1.26 -12.72
CA ILE A 34 -2.20 0.54 -11.51
C ILE A 34 -3.40 0.13 -10.64
N ASP A 35 -4.37 1.03 -10.45
CA ASP A 35 -5.58 0.73 -9.68
C ASP A 35 -6.51 -0.28 -10.34
N SER A 36 -6.49 -0.36 -11.66
CA SER A 36 -7.26 -1.36 -12.41
C SER A 36 -6.62 -2.74 -12.46
N ILE A 37 -5.36 -2.89 -12.01
CA ILE A 37 -4.69 -4.20 -11.97
C ILE A 37 -5.39 -5.09 -10.95
N GLN A 38 -6.11 -6.10 -11.45
CA GLN A 38 -6.64 -7.18 -10.63
C GLN A 38 -5.55 -8.25 -10.47
N ILE A 39 -5.22 -8.58 -9.23
CA ILE A 39 -4.24 -9.62 -8.92
C ILE A 39 -4.96 -10.96 -8.93
N LYS A 40 -4.66 -11.77 -9.94
CA LYS A 40 -5.23 -13.12 -10.14
C LYS A 40 -4.16 -14.19 -10.35
N ASN A 41 -2.89 -13.82 -10.14
CA ASN A 41 -1.76 -14.69 -10.39
C ASN A 41 -0.90 -14.72 -9.14
N TYR A 42 -0.72 -15.93 -8.62
CA TYR A 42 0.08 -16.24 -7.45
C TYR A 42 1.50 -15.68 -7.52
N HIS A 43 2.21 -15.91 -8.63
CA HIS A 43 3.58 -15.44 -8.80
C HIS A 43 3.68 -13.92 -8.85
N LEU A 44 2.70 -13.28 -9.48
CA LEU A 44 2.63 -11.82 -9.55
C LEU A 44 2.35 -11.22 -8.17
N ALA A 45 1.48 -11.84 -7.37
CA ALA A 45 1.19 -11.38 -6.01
C ALA A 45 2.44 -11.44 -5.12
N HIS A 46 3.19 -12.54 -5.19
CA HIS A 46 4.49 -12.67 -4.51
C HIS A 46 5.50 -11.63 -4.98
N LEU A 47 5.63 -11.46 -6.30
CA LEU A 47 6.54 -10.46 -6.87
C LEU A 47 6.20 -9.06 -6.36
N ILE A 48 4.91 -8.68 -6.32
CA ILE A 48 4.49 -7.37 -5.82
C ILE A 48 4.81 -7.21 -4.33
N CYS A 49 4.53 -8.23 -3.51
CA CYS A 49 4.81 -8.19 -2.07
C CYS A 49 6.31 -8.11 -1.77
N GLN A 50 7.16 -8.67 -2.63
CA GLN A 50 8.61 -8.59 -2.53
C GLN A 50 9.18 -7.27 -3.09
N MET A 51 8.61 -6.77 -4.19
CA MET A 51 9.09 -5.58 -4.88
C MET A 51 8.73 -4.29 -4.15
N ILE A 52 7.54 -4.22 -3.56
CA ILE A 52 7.06 -3.04 -2.85
C ILE A 52 7.27 -3.29 -1.35
N PRO A 53 8.24 -2.66 -0.67
CA PRO A 53 8.49 -2.88 0.75
C PRO A 53 7.35 -2.37 1.64
N CYS A 54 7.28 -2.93 2.85
CA CYS A 54 6.37 -2.52 3.93
C CYS A 54 6.65 -1.09 4.44
N CYS A 55 7.91 -0.69 4.46
CA CYS A 55 8.37 0.63 4.85
C CYS A 55 8.69 1.47 3.62
N CYS A 56 8.46 2.79 3.71
CA CYS A 56 8.79 3.69 2.62
C CYS A 56 10.32 3.72 2.42
N PRO A 57 10.85 3.29 1.27
CA PRO A 57 12.30 3.12 1.08
C PRO A 57 13.08 4.43 1.11
N PHE A 58 12.37 5.56 1.06
CA PHE A 58 12.94 6.89 1.09
C PHE A 58 13.09 7.42 2.52
N GLU A 59 12.30 6.93 3.47
CA GLU A 59 12.45 7.30 4.87
C GLU A 59 13.54 6.42 5.48
N ARG A 60 14.73 6.99 5.63
CA ARG A 60 15.88 6.29 6.18
C ARG A 60 16.87 7.27 6.79
N ASP A 61 17.51 6.81 7.86
CA ASP A 61 18.62 7.50 8.47
C ASP A 61 19.92 7.11 7.77
N ILE A 62 20.65 8.10 7.26
CA ILE A 62 21.98 7.90 6.67
C ILE A 62 23.02 8.38 7.68
N HIS A 63 23.84 7.45 8.15
CA HIS A 63 25.00 7.76 9.01
C HIS A 63 26.19 8.12 8.12
N LEU A 64 26.52 9.42 8.04
CA LEU A 64 27.68 9.90 7.30
C LEU A 64 28.61 10.66 8.24
N PHE A 65 29.87 10.22 8.36
CA PHE A 65 30.90 10.88 9.17
C PHE A 65 30.49 11.16 10.64
N GLY A 66 29.77 10.23 11.28
CA GLY A 66 29.31 10.38 12.66
C GLY A 66 28.12 11.33 12.85
N ARG A 67 27.51 11.82 11.77
CA ARG A 67 26.26 12.59 11.78
C ARG A 67 25.13 11.75 11.18
N VAL A 68 23.95 11.84 11.80
CA VAL A 68 22.74 11.18 11.32
C VAL A 68 21.96 12.15 10.45
N PHE A 69 21.81 11.83 9.17
CA PHE A 69 20.95 12.57 8.25
C PHE A 69 19.64 11.82 8.11
N HIS A 70 18.58 12.37 8.69
CA HIS A 70 17.23 11.83 8.55
C HIS A 70 16.65 12.28 7.21
N ILE A 71 16.43 11.34 6.29
CA ILE A 71 15.68 11.62 5.06
C ILE A 71 14.19 11.49 5.42
N PRO A 72 13.41 12.58 5.34
CA PRO A 72 11.99 12.52 5.66
C PRO A 72 11.24 11.63 4.67
N SER A 73 10.06 11.17 5.06
CA SER A 73 9.16 10.41 4.21
C SER A 73 8.82 11.15 2.91
N LEU A 74 9.58 10.87 1.84
CA LEU A 74 9.32 11.37 0.47
C LEU A 74 8.13 10.67 -0.19
N CYS A 75 7.36 9.90 0.57
CA CYS A 75 6.19 9.16 0.11
C CYS A 75 5.10 10.13 -0.42
N LYS A 76 5.11 11.41 0.00
CA LYS A 76 4.28 12.49 -0.59
C LYS A 76 4.82 13.07 -1.90
N LEU A 77 6.10 12.88 -2.21
CA LEU A 77 6.74 13.43 -3.42
C LEU A 77 6.48 12.53 -4.63
N ASN A 78 6.26 11.23 -4.43
CA ASN A 78 5.85 10.33 -5.50
C ASN A 78 4.31 10.27 -5.59
N PRO A 79 3.69 10.94 -6.59
CA PRO A 79 2.24 10.92 -6.78
C PRO A 79 1.61 9.52 -6.97
N LEU A 80 2.41 8.47 -7.21
CA LEU A 80 1.94 7.10 -7.39
C LEU A 80 2.05 6.23 -6.13
N TYR A 81 2.61 6.75 -5.04
CA TYR A 81 2.91 5.96 -3.84
C TYR A 81 1.67 5.27 -3.25
N ASP A 82 0.59 6.03 -3.05
CA ASP A 82 -0.65 5.51 -2.47
C ASP A 82 -1.22 4.34 -3.29
N ASN A 83 -1.08 4.38 -4.63
CA ASN A 83 -1.56 3.33 -5.51
C ASN A 83 -0.68 2.07 -5.44
N PHE A 84 0.63 2.22 -5.25
CA PHE A 84 1.53 1.09 -5.03
C PHE A 84 1.27 0.41 -3.68
N VAL A 85 1.01 1.19 -2.63
CA VAL A 85 0.58 0.66 -1.33
C VAL A 85 -0.75 -0.07 -1.48
N GLY A 86 -1.72 0.50 -2.20
CA GLY A 86 -2.98 -0.15 -2.52
C GLY A 86 -2.80 -1.45 -3.31
N LEU A 87 -1.90 -1.47 -4.30
CA LEU A 87 -1.57 -2.67 -5.07
C LEU A 87 -0.95 -3.76 -4.19
N ARG A 88 -0.05 -3.40 -3.28
CA ARG A 88 0.53 -4.33 -2.30
C ARG A 88 -0.53 -4.89 -1.38
N PHE A 89 -1.43 -4.06 -0.86
CA PHE A 89 -2.54 -4.53 -0.02
C PHE A 89 -3.41 -5.55 -0.78
N ARG A 90 -3.79 -5.24 -2.03
CA ARG A 90 -4.54 -6.18 -2.89
C ARG A 90 -3.77 -7.50 -3.11
N ALA A 91 -2.45 -7.44 -3.24
CA ALA A 91 -1.61 -8.62 -3.43
C ALA A 91 -1.61 -9.52 -2.18
N LEU A 92 -1.46 -8.89 -0.99
CA LEU A 92 -1.50 -9.58 0.29
C LEU A 92 -2.87 -10.21 0.55
N SER A 93 -3.96 -9.46 0.30
CA SER A 93 -5.32 -10.00 0.43
C SER A 93 -5.55 -11.19 -0.51
N TYR A 94 -5.06 -11.14 -1.75
CA TYR A 94 -5.16 -12.28 -2.66
C TYR A 94 -4.42 -13.53 -2.16
N LEU A 95 -3.19 -13.35 -1.62
CA LEU A 95 -2.41 -14.46 -1.07
C LEU A 95 -3.05 -15.05 0.21
N SER A 96 -3.59 -14.19 1.08
CA SER A 96 -4.26 -14.59 2.32
C SER A 96 -5.62 -15.23 2.04
N ASP A 97 -6.50 -14.53 1.33
CA ASP A 97 -7.93 -14.84 1.29
C ASP A 97 -8.26 -15.87 0.21
N GLU A 98 -7.60 -15.80 -0.96
CA GLU A 98 -7.84 -16.74 -2.05
C GLU A 98 -6.87 -17.93 -2.05
N CYS A 99 -5.57 -17.68 -1.80
CA CYS A 99 -4.58 -18.76 -1.80
C CYS A 99 -4.42 -19.44 -0.43
N GLY A 100 -4.88 -18.82 0.66
CA GLY A 100 -4.74 -19.38 2.02
C GLY A 100 -3.29 -19.45 2.51
N GLU A 101 -2.38 -18.64 1.96
CA GLU A 101 -0.97 -18.64 2.33
C GLU A 101 -0.71 -17.75 3.54
N ASP A 102 0.24 -18.16 4.38
CA ASP A 102 0.73 -17.30 5.45
C ASP A 102 1.52 -16.10 4.88
N VAL A 103 0.89 -14.92 4.96
CA VAL A 103 1.45 -13.64 4.52
C VAL A 103 2.26 -12.93 5.60
N THR A 104 2.39 -13.48 6.81
CA THR A 104 3.17 -12.87 7.91
C THR A 104 4.62 -12.59 7.51
N LYS A 105 5.21 -13.40 6.62
CA LYS A 105 6.55 -13.16 6.05
C LYS A 105 6.69 -11.85 5.26
N TYR A 106 5.58 -11.28 4.80
CA TYR A 106 5.59 -10.02 4.06
C TYR A 106 5.24 -8.82 4.94
N ILE A 107 4.73 -9.06 6.14
CA ILE A 107 4.33 -8.00 7.07
C ILE A 107 5.57 -7.60 7.88
N CYS A 108 5.81 -6.29 7.92
CA CYS A 108 6.62 -5.61 8.92
C CYS A 108 5.62 -4.78 9.75
#